data_AF-A0A926UPW6-F1
#
_entry.id   AF-A0A926UPW6-F1
#
_cell.length_a   1.000
_cell.length_b   1.000
_cell.length_c   1.000
_cell.angle_alpha   90.00
_cell.angle_beta   90.00
_cell.angle_gamma   90.00
#
_symmetry.space_group_name_H-M   'P 1'
#
loop_
_entity.id
_entity.type
_entity.pdbx_description
1 polymer ?
#
loop_
_entity_poly.entity_id
_entity_poly.type
_entity_poly.pdbx_seq_one_letter_code
_entity_poly.pdbx_strand_id
1 'polypeptide(L)'
;MLKFDDRALFPDSLKNQTEDVLESANLLRRLLGGAAPISEVVNAPKKQPVASISPTFTNRIVSVLSGMASWYGPGFDGNYSASGEIFRASELTAAHPDLPFGTMVRVINLDNGQSVVVRINDRGPYAHGRVIDISAAAANVIGLIASGIAPVRLEILSQ
;
A
#
# COMPACT_ATOMS: atom_id res chain seq x y z
N MET A 1 39.80 -18.27 0.46
CA MET A 1 38.62 -18.53 1.33
C MET A 1 38.41 -17.28 2.16
N LEU A 2 37.50 -16.40 1.75
CA LEU A 2 37.28 -15.10 2.39
C LEU A 2 35.98 -15.16 3.20
N LYS A 3 36.10 -15.06 4.52
CA LYS A 3 34.98 -14.84 5.43
C LYS A 3 34.63 -13.35 5.37
N PHE A 4 33.36 -13.05 5.14
CA PHE A 4 32.85 -11.68 5.23
C PHE A 4 32.34 -11.46 6.66
N ASP A 5 32.90 -10.41 7.28
CA ASP A 5 32.62 -9.94 8.64
C ASP A 5 31.56 -8.82 8.56
N ASP A 6 30.68 -8.73 9.56
CA ASP A 6 29.41 -7.98 9.56
C ASP A 6 29.56 -6.45 9.69
N ARG A 7 30.45 -5.81 8.93
CA ARG A 7 30.73 -4.36 9.08
C ARG A 7 30.81 -3.55 7.78
N ALA A 8 29.95 -3.84 6.81
CA ALA A 8 29.66 -2.89 5.74
C ALA A 8 28.40 -2.10 6.10
N LEU A 9 28.59 -0.93 6.74
CA LEU A 9 27.54 0.08 6.87
C LEU A 9 27.26 0.65 5.47
N PHE A 10 26.12 0.28 4.89
CA PHE A 10 25.58 0.95 3.71
C PHE A 10 24.75 2.15 4.17
N PRO A 11 25.14 3.39 3.84
CA PRO A 11 24.26 4.54 4.01
C PRO A 11 23.18 4.49 2.92
N ASP A 12 21.92 4.69 3.34
CA ASP A 12 20.74 4.88 2.50
C ASP A 12 20.27 3.69 1.64
N SER A 13 19.77 2.64 2.29
CA SER A 13 18.79 1.74 1.67
C SER A 13 17.41 2.40 1.78
N LEU A 14 16.72 2.62 0.65
CA LEU A 14 15.25 2.61 0.45
C LEU A 14 14.92 3.36 -0.86
N LYS A 15 14.83 2.65 -2.01
CA LYS A 15 13.83 2.94 -3.07
C LYS A 15 13.70 1.92 -4.22
N ASN A 16 14.76 1.18 -4.62
CA ASN A 16 14.61 0.18 -5.69
C ASN A 16 15.75 -0.86 -5.69
N GLN A 17 15.47 -2.10 -5.29
CA GLN A 17 16.47 -3.19 -5.21
C GLN A 17 17.16 -3.49 -6.55
N THR A 18 16.53 -3.18 -7.67
CA THR A 18 17.09 -3.42 -9.01
C THR A 18 18.15 -2.38 -9.38
N GLU A 19 18.01 -1.15 -8.89
CA GLU A 19 18.96 -0.05 -9.11
C GLU A 19 20.20 -0.24 -8.23
N ASP A 20 20.01 -0.65 -6.98
CA ASP A 20 21.11 -0.93 -6.04
C ASP A 20 22.04 -2.05 -6.55
N VAL A 21 21.47 -3.10 -7.16
CA VAL A 21 22.23 -4.20 -7.78
C VAL A 21 23.03 -3.71 -8.99
N LEU A 22 22.44 -2.82 -9.79
CA LEU A 22 23.09 -2.25 -10.98
C LEU A 22 24.23 -1.30 -10.60
N GLU A 23 24.04 -0.50 -9.56
CA GLU A 23 25.03 0.44 -9.05
C GLU A 23 26.21 -0.30 -8.40
N SER A 24 25.91 -1.32 -7.58
CA SER A 24 26.92 -2.17 -6.94
C SER A 24 27.79 -2.92 -7.96
N ALA A 25 27.17 -3.47 -9.02
CA ALA A 25 27.89 -4.16 -10.09
C ALA A 25 28.80 -3.21 -10.90
N ASN A 26 28.33 -1.99 -11.17
CA ASN A 26 29.11 -0.98 -11.89
C ASN A 26 30.24 -0.39 -11.05
N LEU A 27 30.08 -0.31 -9.71
CA LEU A 27 31.14 0.06 -8.78
C LEU A 27 32.28 -0.97 -8.79
N LEU A 28 31.95 -2.26 -8.71
CA LEU A 28 32.92 -3.35 -8.70
C LEU A 28 33.71 -3.44 -10.02
N ARG A 29 33.06 -3.16 -11.15
CA ARG A 29 33.69 -3.06 -12.48
C ARG A 29 34.75 -1.96 -12.56
N ARG A 30 34.50 -0.78 -11.97
CA ARG A 30 35.47 0.34 -11.96
C ARG A 30 36.73 0.00 -11.19
N LEU A 31 36.60 -0.77 -10.11
CA LEU A 31 37.71 -1.17 -9.25
C LEU A 31 38.60 -2.27 -9.88
N LEU A 32 38.05 -3.10 -10.77
CA LEU A 32 38.75 -4.23 -11.40
C LEU A 32 39.32 -3.94 -12.80
N GLY A 33 39.04 -2.76 -13.38
CA GLY A 33 39.68 -2.21 -14.59
C GLY A 33 39.73 -3.13 -15.82
N GLY A 34 38.77 -3.01 -16.74
CA GLY A 34 38.91 -3.65 -18.07
C GLY A 34 37.64 -4.15 -18.76
N ALA A 35 36.43 -3.89 -18.23
CA ALA A 35 35.18 -4.32 -18.87
C ALA A 35 34.30 -3.12 -19.29
N ALA A 36 33.60 -3.26 -20.42
CA ALA A 36 32.61 -2.28 -20.89
C ALA A 36 31.47 -2.09 -19.87
N PRO A 37 30.85 -0.90 -19.78
CA PRO A 37 29.72 -0.67 -18.88
C PRO A 37 28.57 -1.63 -19.20
N ILE A 38 28.05 -2.28 -18.15
CA ILE A 38 26.89 -3.17 -18.26
C ILE A 38 25.65 -2.28 -18.20
N SER A 39 24.95 -2.15 -19.32
CA SER A 39 23.72 -1.35 -19.43
C SER A 39 22.48 -2.10 -18.96
N GLU A 40 22.51 -3.44 -18.94
CA GLU A 40 21.36 -4.28 -18.55
C GLU A 40 21.83 -5.60 -17.89
N VAL A 41 21.06 -6.08 -16.90
CA VAL A 41 21.25 -7.42 -16.33
C VAL A 41 20.63 -8.45 -17.28
N VAL A 42 21.46 -9.15 -18.05
CA VAL A 42 21.03 -10.29 -18.89
C VAL A 42 20.54 -11.41 -17.96
N ASN A 43 19.24 -11.67 -18.01
CA ASN A 43 18.44 -12.53 -17.12
C ASN A 43 17.87 -11.86 -15.84
N ALA A 44 17.58 -10.56 -15.86
CA ALA A 44 16.47 -10.08 -15.06
C ALA A 44 15.21 -10.87 -15.44
N PRO A 45 14.36 -11.30 -14.49
CA PRO A 45 13.10 -11.92 -14.85
C PRO A 45 12.37 -10.93 -15.74
N LYS A 46 12.20 -11.27 -17.04
CA LYS A 46 11.28 -10.53 -17.90
C LYS A 46 9.99 -10.51 -17.10
N LYS A 47 9.51 -9.31 -16.75
CA LYS A 47 8.09 -9.12 -16.44
C LYS A 47 7.37 -9.58 -17.70
N GLN A 48 7.12 -10.90 -17.78
CA GLN A 48 6.03 -11.41 -18.56
C GLN A 48 4.84 -10.53 -18.16
N PRO A 49 4.02 -10.08 -19.11
CA PRO A 49 2.73 -9.54 -18.73
C PRO A 49 2.03 -10.72 -18.06
N VAL A 50 2.15 -10.79 -16.73
CA VAL A 50 1.17 -11.47 -15.90
C VAL A 50 -0.12 -10.88 -16.42
N ALA A 51 -0.95 -11.72 -17.05
CA ALA A 51 -2.27 -11.31 -17.48
C ALA A 51 -2.91 -10.70 -16.23
N SER A 52 -2.88 -9.38 -16.16
CA SER A 52 -3.32 -8.64 -15.00
C SER A 52 -4.82 -8.75 -15.08
N ILE A 53 -5.36 -9.79 -14.46
CA ILE A 53 -6.72 -9.77 -13.97
C ILE A 53 -6.71 -8.77 -12.80
N SER A 54 -6.41 -7.51 -13.11
CA SER A 54 -6.79 -6.40 -12.26
C SER A 54 -8.30 -6.45 -12.33
N PRO A 55 -9.02 -6.82 -11.26
CA PRO A 55 -10.46 -6.69 -11.26
C PRO A 55 -10.75 -5.25 -11.67
N THR A 56 -11.31 -5.10 -12.87
CA THR A 56 -11.70 -3.79 -13.39
C THR A 56 -13.03 -3.51 -12.72
N PHE A 57 -12.99 -3.16 -11.43
CA PHE A 57 -14.19 -2.78 -10.70
C PHE A 57 -14.83 -1.66 -11.51
N THR A 58 -15.99 -1.95 -12.08
CA THR A 58 -16.72 -0.97 -12.86
C THR A 58 -17.06 0.17 -11.91
N ASN A 59 -17.03 1.41 -12.40
CA ASN A 59 -17.38 2.59 -11.59
C ASN A 59 -18.89 2.66 -11.25
N ARG A 60 -19.59 1.51 -11.28
CA ARG A 60 -20.98 1.40 -10.94
C ARG A 60 -21.08 1.30 -9.42
N ILE A 61 -21.77 2.28 -8.87
CA ILE A 61 -22.07 2.37 -7.44
C ILE A 61 -23.27 1.47 -7.15
N VAL A 62 -23.08 0.49 -6.26
CA VAL A 62 -24.12 -0.46 -5.87
C VAL A 62 -24.89 0.07 -4.67
N SER A 63 -24.21 0.74 -3.76
CA SER A 63 -24.79 1.31 -2.54
C SER A 63 -23.97 2.50 -2.07
N VAL A 64 -24.63 3.38 -1.31
CA VAL A 64 -24.03 4.58 -0.72
C VAL A 64 -24.42 4.65 0.74
N LEU A 65 -23.47 4.97 1.61
CA LEU A 65 -23.73 5.29 3.01
C LEU A 65 -22.82 6.43 3.47
N SER A 66 -23.20 7.11 4.55
CA SER A 66 -22.42 8.20 5.14
C SER A 66 -22.21 7.96 6.63
N GLY A 67 -21.12 8.51 7.16
CA GLY A 67 -20.80 8.45 8.58
C GLY A 67 -19.41 9.03 8.86
N MET A 68 -18.82 8.72 10.00
CA MET A 68 -17.45 9.16 10.30
C MET A 68 -16.42 8.13 9.84
N ALA A 69 -15.35 8.58 9.21
CA ALA A 69 -14.14 7.79 9.05
C ALA A 69 -13.15 8.11 10.17
N SER A 70 -12.32 7.12 10.51
CA SER A 70 -11.04 7.36 11.16
C SER A 70 -9.94 6.55 10.47
N TRP A 71 -8.73 6.53 11.02
CA TRP A 71 -7.62 5.76 10.46
C TRP A 71 -6.84 5.00 11.52
N TYR A 72 -6.17 3.92 11.10
CA TYR A 72 -5.32 3.12 11.97
C TYR A 72 -4.06 3.89 12.40
N GLY A 73 -4.00 4.25 13.68
CA GLY A 73 -2.83 4.88 14.28
C GLY A 73 -1.56 4.01 14.25
N PRO A 74 -0.45 4.50 14.83
CA PRO A 74 0.77 3.72 14.97
C PRO A 74 0.57 2.42 15.75
N GLY A 75 1.32 1.37 15.42
CA GLY A 75 1.35 0.09 16.16
C GLY A 75 0.48 -1.03 15.58
N PHE A 76 -0.26 -0.78 14.50
CA PHE A 76 -1.05 -1.81 13.82
C PHE A 76 -0.29 -2.55 12.70
N ASP A 77 0.71 -1.90 12.08
CA ASP A 77 1.46 -2.47 10.95
C ASP A 77 2.10 -3.81 11.34
N GLY A 78 1.91 -4.82 10.49
CA GLY A 78 2.43 -6.17 10.72
C GLY A 78 1.51 -7.10 11.51
N ASN A 79 0.42 -6.59 12.10
CA ASN A 79 -0.58 -7.44 12.77
C ASN A 79 -1.49 -8.13 11.75
N TYR A 80 -2.10 -9.26 12.13
CA TYR A 80 -3.14 -9.88 11.31
C TYR A 80 -4.45 -9.09 11.37
N SER A 81 -5.07 -8.87 10.22
CA SER A 81 -6.44 -8.39 10.10
C SER A 81 -7.45 -9.53 10.26
N ALA A 82 -8.73 -9.19 10.38
CA ALA A 82 -9.82 -10.17 10.44
C ALA A 82 -9.99 -11.00 9.14
N SER A 83 -9.46 -10.55 7.99
CA SER A 83 -9.40 -11.38 6.79
C SER A 83 -8.28 -12.44 6.84
N GLY A 84 -7.40 -12.38 7.82
CA GLY A 84 -6.21 -13.23 7.95
C GLY A 84 -5.00 -12.72 7.17
N GLU A 85 -5.09 -11.55 6.52
CA GLU A 85 -3.95 -10.89 5.87
C GLU A 85 -3.11 -10.12 6.90
N ILE A 86 -1.83 -9.91 6.62
CA ILE A 86 -1.01 -8.98 7.41
C ILE A 86 -1.41 -7.55 7.04
N PHE A 87 -1.89 -6.78 8.01
CA PHE A 87 -2.20 -5.37 7.83
C PHE A 87 -0.92 -4.58 7.54
N ARG A 88 -1.01 -3.74 6.51
CA ARG A 88 0.03 -2.78 6.11
C ARG A 88 -0.54 -1.37 6.08
N ALA A 89 0.03 -0.49 6.88
CA ALA A 89 -0.36 0.92 6.93
C ALA A 89 -0.11 1.65 5.59
N SER A 90 0.80 1.11 4.76
CA SER A 90 1.15 1.61 3.43
C SER A 90 0.20 1.17 2.31
N GLU A 91 -0.71 0.22 2.56
CA GLU A 91 -1.65 -0.28 1.54
C GLU A 91 -3.00 0.45 1.60
N LEU A 92 -3.76 0.47 0.51
CA LEU A 92 -5.10 1.09 0.46
C LEU A 92 -6.18 0.11 0.94
N THR A 93 -6.17 -0.16 2.24
CA THR A 93 -7.09 -1.10 2.91
C THR A 93 -7.91 -0.42 4.00
N ALA A 94 -8.98 -1.07 4.45
CA ALA A 94 -9.85 -0.55 5.49
C ALA A 94 -10.61 -1.65 6.25
N ALA A 95 -11.06 -1.32 7.47
CA ALA A 95 -12.05 -2.06 8.22
C ALA A 95 -13.46 -1.53 8.00
N HIS A 96 -14.40 -2.45 7.87
CA HIS A 96 -15.84 -2.16 7.92
C HIS A 96 -16.57 -3.25 8.74
N PRO A 97 -17.65 -2.93 9.49
CA PRO A 97 -18.35 -3.92 10.32
C PRO A 97 -18.87 -5.12 9.52
N ASP A 98 -19.62 -4.86 8.45
CA ASP A 98 -20.37 -5.92 7.76
C ASP A 98 -20.04 -6.15 6.28
N LEU A 99 -19.26 -5.27 5.64
CA LEU A 99 -18.95 -5.45 4.22
C LEU A 99 -18.11 -6.71 4.00
N PRO A 100 -18.40 -7.51 2.96
CA PRO A 100 -17.57 -8.67 2.61
C PRO A 100 -16.10 -8.27 2.41
N PHE A 101 -15.17 -9.13 2.83
CA PHE A 101 -13.76 -8.91 2.52
C PHE A 101 -13.54 -8.90 1.01
N GLY A 102 -12.63 -8.04 0.54
CA GLY A 102 -12.41 -7.80 -0.88
C GLY A 102 -13.38 -6.80 -1.52
N THR A 103 -14.39 -6.31 -0.80
CA THR A 103 -15.25 -5.23 -1.28
C THR A 103 -14.42 -3.98 -1.54
N MET A 104 -14.64 -3.33 -2.69
CA MET A 104 -14.02 -2.05 -3.01
C MET A 104 -14.95 -0.91 -2.67
N VAL A 105 -14.41 0.09 -1.97
CA VAL A 105 -15.18 1.22 -1.49
C VAL A 105 -14.44 2.49 -1.86
N ARG A 106 -15.11 3.41 -2.57
CA ARG A 106 -14.65 4.79 -2.68
C ARG A 106 -15.05 5.53 -1.42
N VAL A 107 -14.06 6.02 -0.70
CA VAL A 107 -14.22 6.85 0.51
C VAL A 107 -14.02 8.29 0.09
N ILE A 108 -15.02 9.14 0.34
CA ILE A 108 -15.00 10.56 -0.01
C ILE A 108 -15.02 11.35 1.29
N ASN A 109 -13.99 12.13 1.54
CA ASN A 109 -13.97 13.09 2.65
C ASN A 109 -14.86 14.28 2.31
N LEU A 110 -15.90 14.51 3.11
CA LEU A 110 -16.89 15.56 2.86
C LEU A 110 -16.38 16.96 3.23
N ASP A 111 -15.33 17.07 4.04
CA ASP A 111 -14.76 18.36 4.43
C ASP A 111 -13.95 19.00 3.30
N ASN A 112 -13.34 18.19 2.42
CA ASN A 112 -12.43 18.66 1.37
C ASN A 112 -12.73 18.11 -0.04
N GLY A 113 -13.69 17.19 -0.17
CA GLY A 113 -14.08 16.57 -1.44
C GLY A 113 -13.09 15.55 -2.01
N GLN A 114 -11.96 15.28 -1.33
CA GLN A 114 -10.98 14.30 -1.78
C GLN A 114 -11.51 12.87 -1.60
N SER A 115 -11.03 11.95 -2.44
CA SER A 115 -11.47 10.56 -2.37
C SER A 115 -10.36 9.55 -2.67
N VAL A 116 -10.54 8.34 -2.14
CA VAL A 116 -9.65 7.21 -2.35
C VAL A 116 -10.47 5.93 -2.43
N VAL A 117 -10.04 4.97 -3.25
CA VAL A 117 -10.64 3.63 -3.27
C VAL A 117 -9.82 2.72 -2.38
N VAL A 118 -10.48 2.04 -1.46
CA VAL A 118 -9.88 1.07 -0.53
C VAL A 118 -10.53 -0.30 -0.66
N ARG A 119 -9.78 -1.34 -0.29
CA ARG A 119 -10.27 -2.71 -0.17
C ARG A 119 -10.60 -3.03 1.28
N ILE A 120 -11.76 -3.62 1.54
CA ILE A 120 -12.11 -4.11 2.87
C ILE A 120 -11.32 -5.38 3.17
N ASN A 121 -10.50 -5.37 4.23
CA ASN A 121 -9.74 -6.55 4.68
C ASN A 121 -9.78 -6.75 6.21
N ASP A 122 -10.52 -5.92 6.93
CA ASP A 122 -10.59 -6.01 8.39
C ASP A 122 -12.00 -5.68 8.92
N ARG A 123 -12.20 -5.84 10.24
CA ARG A 123 -13.47 -5.65 10.94
C ARG A 123 -13.39 -4.52 11.97
N GLY A 124 -14.54 -3.91 12.22
CA GLY A 124 -14.67 -2.63 12.92
C GLY A 124 -14.91 -1.49 11.93
N PRO A 125 -14.90 -0.22 12.34
CA PRO A 125 -14.77 0.25 13.71
C PRO A 125 -15.95 -0.14 14.60
N TYR A 126 -15.69 -0.33 15.89
CA TYR A 126 -16.72 -0.61 16.90
C TYR A 126 -17.11 0.60 17.76
N ALA A 127 -16.44 1.75 17.57
CA ALA A 127 -16.87 2.96 18.26
C ALA A 127 -18.07 3.59 17.54
N HIS A 128 -19.04 4.06 18.33
CA HIS A 128 -20.27 4.65 17.81
C HIS A 128 -20.02 5.79 16.82
N GLY A 129 -20.78 5.78 15.73
CA GLY A 129 -20.76 6.83 14.70
C GLY A 129 -19.66 6.68 13.63
N ARG A 130 -18.67 5.81 13.83
CA ARG A 130 -17.68 5.49 12.79
C ARG A 130 -18.20 4.37 11.89
N VAL A 131 -18.05 4.56 10.58
CA VAL A 131 -18.49 3.59 9.56
C VAL A 131 -17.32 2.91 8.86
N ILE A 132 -16.11 3.48 8.94
CA ILE A 132 -14.92 2.92 8.31
C ILE A 132 -13.65 3.38 9.05
N ASP A 133 -12.68 2.47 9.20
CA ASP A 133 -11.31 2.80 9.63
C ASP A 133 -10.36 2.48 8.48
N ILE A 134 -9.72 3.50 7.92
CA ILE A 134 -8.85 3.37 6.74
C ILE A 134 -7.37 3.30 7.12
N SER A 135 -6.53 2.76 6.23
CA SER A 135 -5.08 2.76 6.43
C SER A 135 -4.49 4.17 6.47
N ALA A 136 -3.28 4.31 7.01
CA ALA A 136 -2.54 5.58 7.01
C ALA A 136 -2.29 6.08 5.57
N ALA A 137 -1.99 5.19 4.62
CA ALA A 137 -1.85 5.54 3.22
C ALA A 137 -3.14 6.16 2.64
N ALA A 138 -4.30 5.54 2.90
CA ALA A 138 -5.58 6.06 2.44
C ALA A 138 -5.94 7.40 3.12
N ALA A 139 -5.68 7.50 4.43
CA ALA A 139 -5.88 8.72 5.19
C ALA A 139 -5.04 9.90 4.67
N ASN A 140 -3.81 9.64 4.24
CA ASN A 140 -2.96 10.66 3.63
C ASN A 140 -3.56 11.18 2.31
N VAL A 141 -4.11 10.29 1.47
CA VAL A 141 -4.71 10.66 0.18
C VAL A 141 -5.92 11.60 0.33
N ILE A 142 -6.75 11.39 1.35
CA ILE A 142 -7.98 12.18 1.55
C ILE A 142 -7.86 13.26 2.64
N GLY A 143 -6.63 13.53 3.12
CA GLY A 143 -6.37 14.59 4.10
C GLY A 143 -6.93 14.33 5.50
N LEU A 144 -6.97 13.07 5.95
CA LEU A 144 -7.53 12.64 7.24
C LEU A 144 -6.47 12.54 8.36
N ILE A 145 -5.17 12.53 8.03
CA ILE A 145 -4.09 12.29 9.00
C ILE A 145 -4.12 13.29 10.15
N ALA A 146 -4.19 14.59 9.85
CA ALA A 146 -4.09 15.65 10.85
C ALA A 146 -5.36 15.77 11.71
N SER A 147 -6.56 15.59 11.12
CA SER A 147 -7.83 15.67 11.85
C SER A 147 -8.14 14.40 12.64
N GLY A 148 -7.56 13.25 12.25
CA GLY A 148 -7.82 11.93 12.85
C GLY A 148 -9.16 11.32 12.41
N ILE A 149 -10.20 12.14 12.31
CA ILE A 149 -11.55 11.78 11.89
C ILE A 149 -12.11 12.80 10.88
N ALA A 150 -13.06 12.37 10.07
CA ALA A 150 -13.81 13.25 9.17
C ALA A 150 -15.15 12.62 8.77
N PRO A 151 -16.19 13.42 8.49
CA PRO A 151 -17.40 12.94 7.84
C PRO A 151 -17.07 12.45 6.42
N VAL A 152 -17.54 11.25 6.08
CA VAL A 152 -17.31 10.62 4.78
C VAL A 152 -18.60 10.14 4.14
N ARG A 153 -18.58 10.06 2.81
CA ARG A 153 -19.50 9.25 2.02
C ARG A 153 -18.75 8.05 1.46
N LEU A 154 -19.30 6.86 1.64
CA LEU A 154 -18.80 5.61 1.07
C LEU A 154 -19.65 5.25 -0.14
N GLU A 155 -19.00 4.94 -1.26
CA GLU A 155 -19.64 4.39 -2.45
C GLU A 155 -19.09 2.97 -2.66
N ILE A 156 -19.96 1.97 -2.53
CA ILE A 156 -19.61 0.56 -2.71
C ILE A 156 -19.60 0.26 -4.21
N LEU A 157 -18.47 -0.23 -4.71
CA LEU A 157 -18.24 -0.46 -6.13
C LEU A 157 -18.56 -1.91 -6.51
N SER A 158 -19.23 -2.12 -7.65
CA SER A 158 -19.45 -3.48 -8.16
C SER A 158 -18.16 -4.10 -8.69
N GLN A 159 -18.02 -5.40 -8.42
CA GLN A 159 -17.00 -6.25 -9.01
C GLN A 159 -17.32 -6.59 -10.47
#